data_AF-A0A2E9MLQ2-F1
#
_entry.id   AF-A0A2E9MLQ2-F1
#
_cell.length_a   1.000
_cell.length_b   1.000
_cell.length_c   1.000
_cell.angle_alpha   90.00
_cell.angle_beta   90.00
_cell.angle_gamma   90.00
#
_symmetry.space_group_name_H-M   'P 1'
#
loop_
_entity.id
_entity.type
_entity.pdbx_description
1 polymer ?
#
loop_
_entity_poly.entity_id
_entity_poly.type
_entity_poly.pdbx_seq_one_letter_code
_entity_poly.pdbx_strand_id
1 'polypeptide(L)'
;MALRADAAGSHARERLVLLARKAEGYAELCDVLTQRHLAADRFCFEDIFTTEWPNLYLLSTSPGLLGTLAATPNRDRLFGELVHNSAGSRRRSRQLEAVACAIGVPLVASNDSYFLDRDDASTHEILTAIGLNSTVSRLRPGECAPPDATFRSASQMQQVFDTHPAALANSVRLAEECGDIQLELGKWIMPRVEVPAGHTPESHLAELAWAGYERNYGGKPEARRARQIQQMELETIEKLGYPSYFLIVKEIRDWANKRFATGYRTPQIAPFCGEVPPPV
;
A
#
# COMPACT_ATOMS: atom_id res chain seq x y z
N MET A 1 -6.87 -0.04 8.14
CA MET A 1 -5.60 -0.80 8.27
C MET A 1 -4.98 -0.52 9.64
N ALA A 2 -4.42 -1.52 10.33
CA ALA A 2 -3.82 -1.36 11.66
C ALA A 2 -2.29 -1.16 11.58
N LEU A 3 -1.78 -0.04 12.08
CA LEU A 3 -0.35 0.22 12.23
C LEU A 3 0.14 -0.22 13.61
N ARG A 4 1.38 -0.71 13.67
CA ARG A 4 2.07 -1.09 14.90
C ARG A 4 3.39 -0.30 15.00
N ALA A 5 3.60 0.36 16.13
CA ALA A 5 4.90 0.91 16.50
C ALA A 5 5.56 -0.05 17.49
N ASP A 6 6.77 -0.50 17.19
CA ASP A 6 7.64 -1.15 18.18
C ASP A 6 8.49 -0.02 18.78
N ALA A 7 8.13 0.46 19.97
CA ALA A 7 8.96 1.43 20.67
C ALA A 7 10.21 0.73 21.21
N ALA A 8 11.39 1.28 20.92
CA ALA A 8 12.62 0.88 21.59
C ALA A 8 12.55 1.32 23.07
N GLY A 9 12.04 0.45 23.94
CA GLY A 9 12.02 0.66 25.40
C GLY A 9 10.68 0.38 26.06
N SER A 10 10.63 -0.73 26.80
CA SER A 10 9.76 -1.09 27.94
C SER A 10 8.24 -0.86 27.97
N HIS A 11 7.56 -0.41 26.91
CA HIS A 11 6.10 -0.27 26.93
C HIS A 11 5.42 -1.00 25.76
N ALA A 12 4.20 -1.48 26.03
CA ALA A 12 3.43 -2.39 25.19
C ALA A 12 3.30 -1.91 23.74
N ARG A 13 3.31 -2.84 22.78
CA ARG A 13 3.06 -2.58 21.36
C ARG A 13 1.83 -1.69 21.19
N GLU A 14 2.03 -0.46 20.76
CA GLU A 14 0.93 0.47 20.49
C GLU A 14 0.35 0.18 19.11
N ARG A 15 -0.97 0.26 19.02
CA ARG A 15 -1.73 0.00 17.80
C ARG A 15 -2.68 1.15 17.52
N LEU A 16 -2.66 1.59 16.27
CA LEU A 16 -3.58 2.59 15.74
C LEU A 16 -4.23 2.04 14.47
N VAL A 17 -5.56 2.13 14.37
CA VAL A 17 -6.29 1.77 13.16
C VAL A 17 -6.57 3.04 12.36
N LEU A 18 -6.19 3.04 11.09
CA LEU A 18 -6.47 4.12 10.15
C LEU A 18 -7.54 3.69 9.15
N LEU A 19 -8.57 4.52 8.95
CA LEU A 19 -9.58 4.34 7.91
C LEU A 19 -9.54 5.53 6.95
N ALA A 20 -9.48 5.27 5.65
CA ALA A 20 -9.53 6.30 4.62
C ALA A 20 -10.99 6.65 4.33
N ARG A 21 -11.32 7.95 4.28
CA ARG A 21 -12.68 8.44 3.96
C ARG A 21 -12.96 8.49 2.46
N LYS A 22 -11.92 8.68 1.65
CA LYS A 22 -11.98 8.94 0.21
C LYS A 22 -10.72 8.43 -0.49
N ALA A 23 -10.66 8.58 -1.82
CA ALA A 23 -9.47 8.26 -2.60
C ALA A 23 -8.22 9.04 -2.13
N GLU A 24 -8.37 10.31 -1.75
CA GLU A 24 -7.28 11.11 -1.17
C GLU A 24 -6.82 10.52 0.17
N GLY A 25 -7.74 10.01 0.98
CA GLY A 25 -7.41 9.30 2.22
C GLY A 25 -6.63 8.01 1.98
N TYR A 26 -6.85 7.34 0.85
CA TYR A 26 -6.02 6.19 0.47
C TYR A 26 -4.57 6.61 0.15
N ALA A 27 -4.38 7.74 -0.53
CA ALA A 27 -3.04 8.30 -0.75
C ALA A 27 -2.36 8.70 0.57
N GLU A 28 -3.08 9.40 1.46
CA GLU A 28 -2.60 9.72 2.82
C GLU A 28 -2.21 8.46 3.61
N LEU A 29 -3.01 7.39 3.51
CA LEU A 29 -2.69 6.11 4.14
C LEU A 29 -1.39 5.50 3.58
N CYS A 30 -1.18 5.56 2.26
CA CYS A 30 0.05 5.13 1.62
C CYS A 30 1.26 5.95 2.08
N ASP A 31 1.10 7.25 2.30
CA ASP A 31 2.16 8.11 2.80
C ASP A 31 2.55 7.74 4.24
N VAL A 32 1.57 7.55 5.13
CA VAL A 32 1.83 7.11 6.51
C VAL A 32 2.53 5.74 6.53
N LEU A 33 2.08 4.80 5.69
CA LEU A 33 2.73 3.49 5.52
C LEU A 33 4.18 3.62 5.05
N THR A 34 4.41 4.46 4.05
CA THR A 34 5.73 4.68 3.49
C THR A 34 6.66 5.25 4.56
N GLN A 35 6.21 6.25 5.33
CA GLN A 35 6.96 6.78 6.46
C GLN A 35 7.24 5.71 7.52
N ARG A 36 6.29 4.84 7.84
CA ARG A 36 6.49 3.70 8.77
C ARG A 36 7.59 2.75 8.31
N HIS A 37 7.64 2.45 7.01
CA HIS A 37 8.63 1.55 6.45
C HIS A 37 10.01 2.20 6.32
N LEU A 38 10.08 3.49 5.98
CA LEU A 38 11.34 4.23 5.88
C LEU A 38 11.95 4.56 7.25
N ALA A 39 11.13 4.72 8.29
CA ALA A 39 11.56 5.05 9.65
C ALA A 39 11.50 3.86 10.61
N ALA A 40 11.81 2.64 10.14
CA ALA A 40 11.48 1.40 10.84
C ALA A 40 11.89 1.34 12.33
N ASP A 41 13.05 1.90 12.68
CA ASP A 41 13.62 1.86 14.05
C ASP A 41 13.30 3.10 14.91
N ARG A 42 12.65 4.13 14.34
CA ARG A 42 12.39 5.42 15.01
C ARG A 42 10.95 5.90 14.90
N PHE A 43 10.08 5.09 14.31
CA PHE A 43 8.70 5.46 14.09
C PHE A 43 7.97 5.74 15.41
N CYS A 44 7.43 6.94 15.53
CA CYS A 44 6.58 7.37 16.62
C CYS A 44 5.27 7.91 16.04
N PHE A 45 4.14 7.49 16.62
CA PHE A 45 2.84 8.01 16.18
C PHE A 45 2.74 9.53 16.41
N GLU A 46 3.28 10.03 17.52
CA GLU A 46 3.21 11.45 17.88
C GLU A 46 3.80 12.33 16.77
N ASP A 47 4.98 11.98 16.27
CA ASP A 47 5.70 12.74 15.26
C ASP A 47 4.92 12.84 13.95
N ILE A 48 4.37 11.74 13.46
CA ILE A 48 3.66 11.70 12.18
C ILE A 48 2.31 12.40 12.26
N PHE A 49 1.61 12.25 13.39
CA PHE A 49 0.31 12.86 13.58
C PHE A 49 0.39 14.31 14.07
N THR A 50 1.59 14.91 14.20
CA THR A 50 1.72 16.38 14.23
C THR A 50 1.28 17.03 12.92
N THR A 51 1.39 16.30 11.79
CA THR A 51 0.84 16.70 10.49
C THR A 51 -0.66 16.41 10.46
N GLU A 52 -1.45 17.29 9.84
CA GLU A 52 -2.89 17.04 9.65
C GLU A 52 -3.12 16.02 8.52
N TRP A 53 -3.99 15.05 8.78
CA TRP A 53 -4.44 14.01 7.85
C TRP A 53 -5.96 14.11 7.68
N PRO A 54 -6.44 15.02 6.81
CA PRO A 54 -7.84 15.40 6.76
C PRO A 54 -8.79 14.29 6.29
N ASN A 55 -8.25 13.27 5.60
CA ASN A 55 -9.02 12.19 5.02
C ASN A 55 -8.83 10.84 5.74
N LEU A 56 -8.22 10.85 6.93
CA LEU A 56 -8.03 9.67 7.76
C LEU A 56 -8.83 9.76 9.07
N TYR A 57 -9.51 8.67 9.43
CA TYR A 57 -9.96 8.42 10.80
C TYR A 57 -8.94 7.60 11.57
N LEU A 58 -8.78 7.93 12.85
CA LEU A 58 -7.82 7.31 13.76
C LEU A 58 -8.58 6.63 14.88
N LEU A 59 -8.45 5.31 15.01
CA LEU A 59 -9.06 4.54 16.11
C LEU A 59 -7.96 3.94 16.98
N SER A 60 -7.95 4.30 18.27
CA SER A 60 -6.93 3.82 19.22
C SER A 60 -7.58 3.00 20.33
N THR A 61 -6.97 1.85 20.64
CA THR A 61 -7.31 1.04 21.82
C THR A 61 -6.44 1.37 23.04
N SER A 62 -5.42 2.22 22.87
CA SER A 62 -4.47 2.60 23.92
C SER A 62 -4.90 3.92 24.57
N PRO A 63 -5.17 3.95 25.89
CA PRO A 63 -5.52 5.19 26.59
C PRO A 63 -4.42 6.25 26.52
N GLY A 64 -3.14 5.84 26.57
CA GLY A 64 -1.99 6.75 26.47
C GLY A 64 -1.93 7.41 25.09
N LEU A 65 -1.89 6.59 24.04
CA LEU A 65 -1.87 7.08 22.66
C LEU A 65 -3.11 7.92 22.31
N LEU A 66 -4.30 7.58 22.85
CA LEU A 66 -5.50 8.38 22.66
C LEU A 66 -5.31 9.80 23.21
N GLY A 67 -4.78 9.93 24.43
CA GLY A 67 -4.50 11.22 25.06
C GLY A 67 -3.49 12.05 24.28
N THR A 68 -2.42 11.42 23.82
CA THR A 68 -1.42 12.05 22.95
C THR A 68 -2.04 12.54 21.64
N LEU A 69 -2.70 11.66 20.88
CA LEU A 69 -3.25 12.01 19.57
C LEU A 69 -4.35 13.06 19.68
N ALA A 70 -5.05 13.13 20.81
CA ALA A 70 -6.05 14.14 21.09
C ALA A 70 -5.48 15.56 21.22
N ALA A 71 -4.16 15.71 21.38
CA ALA A 71 -3.45 16.99 21.38
C ALA A 71 -2.93 17.40 19.98
N THR A 72 -3.17 16.58 18.96
CA THR A 72 -2.74 16.84 17.57
C THR A 72 -3.85 17.50 16.73
N PRO A 73 -3.53 18.02 15.53
CA PRO A 73 -4.55 18.55 14.60
C PRO A 73 -5.58 17.51 14.15
N ASN A 74 -5.33 16.21 14.38
CA ASN A 74 -6.19 15.12 13.93
C ASN A 74 -7.32 14.76 14.90
N ARG A 75 -7.45 15.51 16.00
CA ARG A 75 -8.39 15.28 17.09
C ARG A 75 -9.83 15.05 16.65
N ASP A 76 -10.32 15.85 15.68
CA ASP A 76 -11.73 15.78 15.23
C ASP A 76 -12.08 14.46 14.52
N ARG A 77 -11.05 13.69 14.13
CA ARG A 77 -11.16 12.40 13.43
C ARG A 77 -10.66 11.24 14.29
N LEU A 78 -10.37 11.50 15.56
CA LEU A 78 -9.89 10.52 16.53
C LEU A 78 -11.06 9.87 17.28
N PHE A 79 -10.97 8.56 17.48
CA PHE A 79 -11.94 7.76 18.23
C PHE A 79 -11.24 6.82 19.21
N GLY A 80 -11.83 6.64 20.38
CA GLY A 80 -11.49 5.54 21.28
C GLY A 80 -12.16 4.26 20.79
N GLU A 81 -11.37 3.25 20.42
CA GLU A 81 -11.84 1.94 19.96
C GLU A 81 -12.10 0.99 21.14
N LEU A 82 -13.37 0.64 21.36
CA LEU A 82 -13.78 -0.34 22.36
C LEU A 82 -13.81 -1.75 21.73
N VAL A 83 -13.11 -2.70 22.37
CA VAL A 83 -13.05 -4.10 21.94
C VAL A 83 -13.41 -5.04 23.09
N HIS A 84 -14.45 -5.86 22.93
CA HIS A 84 -14.99 -6.76 23.97
C HIS A 84 -14.95 -8.24 23.54
N ASN A 85 -13.76 -8.73 23.20
CA ASN A 85 -13.49 -10.12 22.77
C ASN A 85 -12.67 -10.94 23.79
N SER A 86 -12.28 -10.36 24.92
CA SER A 86 -11.58 -11.06 26.01
C SER A 86 -11.71 -10.26 27.32
N ALA A 87 -11.36 -10.87 28.46
CA ALA A 87 -11.30 -10.13 29.73
C ALA A 87 -10.28 -8.99 29.70
N GLY A 88 -9.14 -9.20 29.04
CA GLY A 88 -8.09 -8.18 28.88
C GLY A 88 -8.54 -7.00 28.03
N SER A 89 -9.19 -7.25 26.89
CA SER A 89 -9.70 -6.16 26.03
C SER A 89 -10.84 -5.40 26.69
N ARG A 90 -11.78 -6.07 27.38
CA ARG A 90 -12.81 -5.39 28.20
C ARG A 90 -12.22 -4.48 29.28
N ARG A 91 -11.17 -4.92 29.98
CA ARG A 91 -10.49 -4.09 30.98
C ARG A 91 -9.87 -2.84 30.35
N ARG A 92 -9.21 -2.99 29.20
CA ARG A 92 -8.63 -1.87 28.45
C ARG A 92 -9.71 -0.91 27.93
N SER A 93 -10.82 -1.42 27.39
CA SER A 93 -11.95 -0.60 26.93
C SER A 93 -12.50 0.29 28.04
N ARG A 94 -12.65 -0.21 29.27
CA ARG A 94 -13.07 0.61 30.43
C ARG A 94 -12.09 1.72 30.77
N GLN A 95 -10.78 1.44 30.69
CA GLN A 95 -9.74 2.45 30.92
C GLN A 95 -9.73 3.50 29.80
N LEU A 96 -9.88 3.06 28.56
CA LEU A 96 -9.96 3.92 27.38
C LEU A 96 -11.18 4.82 27.43
N GLU A 97 -12.34 4.28 27.78
CA GLU A 97 -13.60 5.00 27.94
C GLU A 97 -13.47 6.13 28.97
N ALA A 98 -12.85 5.86 30.13
CA ALA A 98 -12.63 6.89 31.14
C ALA A 98 -11.77 8.04 30.61
N VAL A 99 -10.70 7.73 29.87
CA VAL A 99 -9.83 8.75 29.25
C VAL A 99 -10.56 9.50 28.15
N ALA A 100 -11.22 8.79 27.23
CA ALA A 100 -11.99 9.36 26.12
C ALA A 100 -13.07 10.33 26.62
N CYS A 101 -13.78 9.97 27.69
CA CYS A 101 -14.78 10.82 28.34
C CYS A 101 -14.13 12.08 28.94
N ALA A 102 -13.02 11.94 29.67
CA ALA A 102 -12.31 13.06 30.29
C ALA A 102 -11.78 14.07 29.25
N ILE A 103 -11.33 13.59 28.09
CA ILE A 103 -10.79 14.44 27.03
C ILE A 103 -11.82 14.76 25.94
N GLY A 104 -13.09 14.31 26.04
CA GLY A 104 -14.14 14.59 25.05
C GLY A 104 -13.93 13.98 23.66
N VAL A 105 -13.33 12.78 23.57
CA VAL A 105 -13.13 12.04 22.31
C VAL A 105 -14.25 10.99 22.14
N PRO A 106 -14.88 10.89 20.95
CA PRO A 106 -15.95 9.91 20.73
C PRO A 106 -15.44 8.46 20.76
N LEU A 107 -16.35 7.53 21.08
CA LEU A 107 -16.07 6.10 21.13
C LEU A 107 -16.61 5.38 19.90
N VAL A 108 -15.95 4.30 19.49
CA VAL A 108 -16.42 3.40 18.43
C VAL A 108 -16.28 1.96 18.89
N ALA A 109 -17.25 1.11 18.56
CA ALA A 109 -17.22 -0.31 18.87
C ALA A 109 -16.65 -1.12 17.69
N SER A 110 -15.72 -2.03 17.99
CA SER A 110 -15.21 -3.02 17.04
C SER A 110 -15.00 -4.37 17.75
N ASN A 111 -14.74 -5.43 16.99
CA ASN A 111 -14.42 -6.74 17.58
C ASN A 111 -12.94 -7.15 17.45
N ASP A 112 -12.12 -6.32 16.79
CA ASP A 112 -10.75 -6.67 16.39
C ASP A 112 -10.66 -8.11 15.83
N SER A 113 -11.46 -8.38 14.80
CA SER A 113 -11.62 -9.72 14.23
C SER A 113 -10.37 -10.19 13.50
N TYR A 114 -9.94 -11.43 13.77
CA TYR A 114 -8.82 -12.10 13.09
C TYR A 114 -9.29 -13.23 12.17
N PHE A 115 -10.46 -13.79 12.44
CA PHE A 115 -11.01 -14.92 11.72
C PHE A 115 -12.54 -14.83 11.64
N LEU A 116 -13.15 -15.64 10.77
CA LEU A 116 -14.59 -15.61 10.55
C LEU A 116 -15.31 -16.30 11.70
N ASP A 117 -14.98 -17.57 11.95
CA ASP A 117 -15.65 -18.41 12.91
C ASP A 117 -14.73 -18.82 14.06
N ARG A 118 -15.32 -19.23 15.20
CA ARG A 118 -14.56 -19.56 16.40
C ARG A 118 -13.59 -20.74 16.20
N ASP A 119 -13.95 -21.68 15.32
CA ASP A 119 -13.16 -22.89 15.06
C ASP A 119 -11.84 -22.57 14.33
N ASP A 120 -11.79 -21.43 13.63
CA ASP A 120 -10.59 -20.92 12.96
C ASP A 120 -9.49 -20.45 13.94
N ALA A 121 -9.80 -20.31 15.24
CA ALA A 121 -8.82 -19.95 16.25
C ALA A 121 -7.63 -20.92 16.28
N SER A 122 -7.88 -22.21 16.04
CA SER A 122 -6.82 -23.23 15.95
C SER A 122 -5.89 -23.01 14.74
N THR A 123 -6.46 -22.66 13.59
CA THR A 123 -5.71 -22.28 12.39
C THR A 123 -4.90 -21.01 12.64
N HIS A 124 -5.49 -20.01 13.31
CA HIS A 124 -4.79 -18.78 13.72
C HIS A 124 -3.57 -19.07 14.61
N GLU A 125 -3.69 -19.98 15.58
CA GLU A 125 -2.57 -20.41 16.43
C GLU A 125 -1.44 -21.05 15.62
N ILE A 126 -1.77 -21.94 14.68
CA ILE A 126 -0.78 -22.60 13.82
C ILE A 126 -0.05 -21.57 12.94
N LEU A 127 -0.80 -20.68 12.27
CA LEU A 127 -0.22 -19.63 11.43
C LEU A 127 0.63 -18.65 12.24
N THR A 128 0.21 -18.34 13.47
CA THR A 128 1.00 -17.51 14.40
C THR A 128 2.32 -18.20 14.77
N ALA A 129 2.29 -19.50 15.09
CA ALA A 129 3.51 -20.26 15.38
C ALA A 129 4.48 -20.28 14.18
N ILE A 130 3.96 -20.49 12.97
CA ILE A 130 4.77 -20.42 11.74
C ILE A 130 5.39 -19.03 11.58
N GLY A 131 4.60 -17.97 11.71
CA GLY A 131 5.06 -16.59 11.56
C GLY A 131 6.12 -16.17 12.59
N LEU A 132 6.07 -16.75 13.79
CA LEU A 132 7.06 -16.52 14.86
C LEU A 132 8.24 -17.50 14.82
N ASN A 133 8.30 -18.37 13.81
CA ASN A 133 9.29 -19.46 13.72
C ASN A 133 9.36 -20.28 15.03
N SER A 134 8.19 -20.65 15.55
CA SER A 134 7.99 -21.31 16.84
C SER A 134 7.06 -22.53 16.70
N THR A 135 6.74 -23.20 17.81
CA THR A 135 5.73 -24.25 17.88
C THR A 135 4.49 -23.76 18.63
N VAL A 136 3.32 -24.33 18.35
CA VAL A 136 2.06 -23.96 19.04
C VAL A 136 2.21 -24.07 20.56
N SER A 137 2.89 -25.12 21.05
CA SER A 137 3.17 -25.33 22.47
C SER A 137 4.10 -24.29 23.12
N ARG A 138 4.82 -23.48 22.32
CA ARG A 138 5.75 -22.45 22.78
C ARG A 138 5.18 -21.04 22.66
N LEU A 139 3.95 -20.89 22.16
CA LEU A 139 3.29 -19.60 22.08
C LEU A 139 3.02 -19.06 23.49
N ARG A 140 3.35 -17.79 23.70
CA ARG A 140 3.14 -17.08 24.97
C ARG A 140 1.75 -16.44 25.01
N PRO A 141 1.18 -16.22 26.21
CA PRO A 141 -0.04 -15.44 26.35
C PRO A 141 0.07 -14.08 25.65
N GLY A 142 -0.92 -13.76 24.81
CA GLY A 142 -0.97 -12.51 24.04
C GLY A 142 -0.30 -12.56 22.67
N GLU A 143 0.34 -13.67 22.28
CA GLU A 143 0.81 -13.85 20.89
C GLU A 143 -0.33 -14.21 19.94
N CYS A 144 -1.37 -14.90 20.42
CA CYS A 144 -2.57 -15.23 19.67
C CYS A 144 -3.74 -14.29 20.00
N ALA A 145 -4.60 -14.09 19.00
CA ALA A 145 -5.90 -13.46 19.21
C ALA A 145 -6.78 -14.37 20.09
N PRO A 146 -7.67 -13.80 20.92
CA PRO A 146 -8.59 -14.60 21.73
C PRO A 146 -9.61 -15.32 20.84
N PRO A 147 -10.17 -16.47 21.28
CA PRO A 147 -11.14 -17.24 20.48
C PRO A 147 -12.40 -16.47 20.05
N ASP A 148 -12.76 -15.39 20.76
CA ASP A 148 -13.92 -14.57 20.41
C ASP A 148 -13.59 -13.40 19.46
N ALA A 149 -12.36 -13.34 18.91
CA ALA A 149 -11.95 -12.40 17.86
C ALA A 149 -12.49 -12.81 16.47
N THR A 150 -13.78 -13.17 16.43
CA THR A 150 -14.51 -13.63 15.25
C THR A 150 -15.19 -12.48 14.50
N PHE A 151 -15.72 -12.73 13.31
CA PHE A 151 -16.57 -11.77 12.61
C PHE A 151 -18.02 -11.88 13.12
N ARG A 152 -18.34 -11.10 14.15
CA ARG A 152 -19.66 -11.12 14.81
C ARG A 152 -20.74 -10.53 13.93
N SER A 153 -21.94 -11.10 14.01
CA SER A 153 -23.14 -10.50 13.42
C SER A 153 -23.51 -9.19 14.12
N ALA A 154 -24.35 -8.38 13.46
CA ALA A 154 -24.86 -7.14 14.05
C ALA A 154 -25.60 -7.37 15.38
N SER A 155 -26.39 -8.45 15.48
CA SER A 155 -27.13 -8.79 16.71
C SER A 155 -26.18 -9.20 17.85
N GLN A 156 -25.11 -9.94 17.55
CA GLN A 156 -24.08 -10.28 18.54
C GLN A 156 -23.33 -9.03 19.01
N MET A 157 -23.00 -8.11 18.10
CA MET A 157 -22.35 -6.84 18.47
C MET A 157 -23.27 -5.97 19.35
N GLN A 158 -24.57 -5.92 19.06
CA GLN A 158 -25.56 -5.23 19.90
C GLN A 158 -25.66 -5.82 21.30
N GLN A 159 -25.62 -7.16 21.45
CA GLN A 159 -25.63 -7.80 22.76
C GLN A 159 -24.35 -7.50 23.57
N VAL A 160 -23.20 -7.41 22.90
CA VAL A 160 -21.90 -7.18 23.56
C VAL A 160 -21.71 -5.71 23.97
N PHE A 161 -22.32 -4.78 23.23
CA PHE A 161 -22.23 -3.33 23.44
C PHE A 161 -23.61 -2.73 23.74
N ASP A 162 -24.44 -3.46 24.48
CA ASP A 162 -25.80 -3.07 24.89
C ASP A 162 -25.83 -1.74 25.66
N THR A 163 -24.77 -1.49 26.42
CA THR A 163 -24.53 -0.29 27.22
C THR A 163 -23.82 0.83 26.44
N HIS A 164 -23.41 0.58 25.19
CA HIS A 164 -22.70 1.55 24.33
C HIS A 164 -23.33 1.70 22.94
N PRO A 165 -24.64 1.98 22.82
CA PRO A 165 -25.31 2.10 21.52
C PRO A 165 -24.71 3.21 20.64
N ALA A 166 -24.22 4.29 21.23
CA ALA A 166 -23.55 5.37 20.50
C ALA A 166 -22.23 4.91 19.83
N ALA A 167 -21.49 3.99 20.46
CA ALA A 167 -20.26 3.44 19.89
C ALA A 167 -20.54 2.54 18.68
N LEU A 168 -21.65 1.81 18.70
CA LEU A 168 -22.17 1.06 17.54
C LEU A 168 -22.66 1.99 16.43
N ALA A 169 -23.38 3.06 16.77
CA ALA A 169 -23.84 4.03 15.78
C ALA A 169 -22.66 4.72 15.07
N ASN A 170 -21.58 5.03 15.81
CA ASN A 170 -20.37 5.58 15.23
C ASN A 170 -19.69 4.60 14.25
N SER A 171 -19.73 3.28 14.47
CA SER A 171 -19.13 2.34 13.52
C SER A 171 -19.87 2.32 12.17
N VAL A 172 -21.20 2.43 12.20
CA VAL A 172 -22.04 2.58 10.99
C VAL A 172 -21.72 3.91 10.29
N ARG A 173 -21.71 5.03 11.03
CA ARG A 173 -21.38 6.34 10.47
C ARG A 173 -20.01 6.34 9.79
N LEU A 174 -18.98 5.83 10.46
CA LEU A 174 -17.63 5.75 9.88
C LEU A 174 -17.61 4.87 8.63
N ALA A 175 -18.35 3.76 8.62
CA ALA A 175 -18.46 2.91 7.43
C ALA A 175 -19.14 3.61 6.26
N GLU A 176 -20.22 4.35 6.50
CA GLU A 176 -20.90 5.16 5.47
C GLU A 176 -19.98 6.25 4.91
N GLU A 177 -19.24 6.95 5.77
CA GLU A 177 -18.29 7.99 5.37
C GLU A 177 -17.05 7.47 4.65
N CYS A 178 -16.70 6.18 4.83
CA CYS A 178 -15.60 5.52 4.12
C CYS A 178 -16.06 4.66 2.92
N GLY A 179 -17.36 4.56 2.66
CA GLY A 179 -17.93 3.58 1.73
C GLY A 179 -17.71 3.89 0.25
N ASP A 180 -17.44 5.15 -0.11
CA ASP A 180 -17.35 5.60 -1.51
C ASP A 180 -15.91 5.93 -1.93
N ILE A 181 -14.98 4.98 -1.72
CA ILE A 181 -13.62 5.09 -2.25
C ILE A 181 -13.60 4.53 -3.67
N GLN A 182 -13.63 5.42 -4.67
CA GLN A 182 -13.42 5.06 -6.07
C GLN A 182 -11.93 5.15 -6.41
N LEU A 183 -11.27 3.99 -6.55
CA LEU A 183 -9.90 3.94 -7.06
C LEU A 183 -9.95 3.88 -8.60
N GLU A 184 -9.28 4.83 -9.26
CA GLU A 184 -9.15 4.84 -10.72
C GLU A 184 -8.19 3.73 -11.16
N LEU A 185 -8.75 2.60 -11.61
CA LEU A 185 -7.98 1.45 -12.10
C LEU A 185 -7.85 1.51 -13.63
N GLY A 186 -6.75 0.98 -14.15
CA GLY A 186 -6.53 0.85 -15.59
C GLY A 186 -6.16 2.15 -16.32
N LYS A 187 -6.10 3.28 -15.62
CA LYS A 187 -5.52 4.51 -16.17
C LYS A 187 -4.01 4.40 -16.23
N TRP A 188 -3.48 4.62 -17.42
CA TRP A 188 -2.06 4.66 -17.63
C TRP A 188 -1.48 6.01 -17.14
N ILE A 189 -0.51 5.95 -16.23
CA ILE A 189 0.24 7.13 -15.76
C ILE A 189 1.64 7.07 -16.40
N MET A 190 1.81 7.76 -17.53
CA MET A 190 3.13 7.87 -18.18
C MET A 190 4.00 8.92 -17.49
N PRO A 191 5.28 8.62 -17.20
CA PRO A 191 6.25 9.66 -16.87
C PRO A 191 6.39 10.64 -18.04
N ARG A 192 6.52 11.93 -17.72
CA ARG A 192 6.87 12.94 -18.72
C ARG A 192 8.37 12.88 -18.98
N VAL A 193 8.76 12.81 -20.24
CA VAL A 193 10.16 12.88 -20.65
C VAL A 193 10.50 14.31 -21.05
N GLU A 194 11.66 14.80 -20.62
CA GLU A 194 12.18 16.07 -21.10
C GLU A 194 12.74 15.89 -22.51
N VAL A 195 12.37 16.79 -23.42
CA VAL A 195 12.87 16.79 -24.81
C VAL A 195 13.54 18.13 -25.13
N PRO A 196 14.45 18.16 -26.12
CA PRO A 196 15.10 19.40 -26.54
C PRO A 196 14.12 20.52 -26.89
N ALA A 197 14.55 21.77 -26.71
CA ALA A 197 13.73 22.93 -27.02
C ALA A 197 13.23 22.91 -28.48
N GLY A 198 11.94 23.20 -28.67
CA GLY A 198 11.29 23.15 -29.97
C GLY A 198 10.71 21.79 -30.36
N HIS A 199 10.92 20.74 -29.54
CA HIS A 199 10.33 19.43 -29.77
C HIS A 199 9.18 19.10 -28.83
N THR A 200 8.27 18.27 -29.33
CA THR A 200 7.41 17.38 -28.54
C THR A 200 8.02 15.96 -28.48
N PRO A 201 7.60 15.10 -27.53
CA PRO A 201 8.00 13.68 -27.50
C PRO A 201 7.81 12.95 -28.84
N GLU A 202 6.71 13.22 -29.53
CA GLU A 202 6.38 12.68 -30.87
C GLU A 202 7.45 13.11 -31.88
N SER A 203 7.70 14.42 -31.99
CA SER A 203 8.63 14.98 -32.97
C SER A 203 10.07 14.54 -32.71
N HIS A 204 10.48 14.45 -31.45
CA HIS A 204 11.84 14.04 -31.09
C HIS A 204 12.04 12.54 -31.32
N LEU A 205 11.05 11.72 -30.98
CA LEU A 205 11.10 10.29 -31.29
C LEU A 205 11.17 10.07 -32.80
N ALA A 206 10.36 10.80 -33.58
CA ALA A 206 10.38 10.70 -35.04
C ALA A 206 11.75 11.08 -35.63
N GLU A 207 12.36 12.17 -35.17
CA GLU A 207 13.70 12.58 -35.59
C GLU A 207 14.74 11.47 -35.32
N LEU A 208 14.76 10.94 -34.10
CA LEU A 208 15.67 9.88 -33.69
C LEU A 208 15.44 8.58 -34.49
N ALA A 209 14.18 8.24 -34.75
CA ALA A 209 13.78 7.07 -35.51
C ALA A 209 14.21 7.19 -36.98
N TRP A 210 14.00 8.34 -37.61
CA TRP A 210 14.45 8.59 -38.98
C TRP A 210 15.98 8.60 -39.11
N ALA A 211 16.70 9.16 -38.12
CA ALA A 211 18.16 9.04 -38.06
C ALA A 211 18.62 7.58 -37.86
N GLY A 212 17.86 6.77 -37.14
CA GLY A 212 18.06 5.32 -37.04
C GLY A 212 17.81 4.58 -38.36
N TYR A 213 16.74 4.92 -39.06
CA TYR A 213 16.38 4.37 -40.36
C TYR A 213 17.50 4.58 -41.39
N GLU A 214 17.99 5.82 -41.53
CA GLU A 214 19.02 6.15 -42.53
C GLU A 214 20.31 5.35 -42.27
N ARG A 215 20.74 5.26 -41.01
CA ARG A 215 21.93 4.48 -40.64
C ARG A 215 21.80 2.98 -40.95
N ASN A 216 20.61 2.40 -40.77
CA ASN A 216 20.41 0.97 -40.87
C ASN A 216 19.98 0.51 -42.28
N TYR A 217 19.30 1.37 -43.04
CA TYR A 217 18.67 1.01 -44.32
C TYR A 217 19.01 1.95 -45.48
N GLY A 218 19.68 3.08 -45.24
CA GLY A 218 20.10 4.01 -46.29
C GLY A 218 20.86 3.31 -47.41
N GLY A 219 20.40 3.47 -48.66
CA GLY A 219 21.00 2.86 -49.85
C GLY A 219 20.82 1.35 -50.00
N LYS A 220 20.07 0.67 -49.10
CA LYS A 220 19.83 -0.78 -49.18
C LYS A 220 18.58 -1.12 -50.00
N PRO A 221 18.50 -2.32 -50.62
CA PRO A 221 17.31 -2.76 -51.37
C PRO A 221 16.00 -2.70 -50.56
N GLU A 222 16.08 -2.95 -49.25
CA GLU A 222 14.93 -2.99 -48.34
C GLU A 222 14.45 -1.60 -47.91
N ALA A 223 15.18 -0.53 -48.25
CA ALA A 223 14.93 0.83 -47.78
C ALA A 223 13.48 1.28 -47.96
N ARG A 224 12.87 0.97 -49.13
CA ARG A 224 11.48 1.34 -49.43
C ARG A 224 10.50 0.67 -48.47
N ARG A 225 10.65 -0.63 -48.21
CA ARG A 225 9.78 -1.39 -47.31
C ARG A 225 9.97 -0.94 -45.87
N ALA A 226 11.22 -0.76 -45.43
CA ALA A 226 11.53 -0.29 -44.09
C ALA A 226 10.94 1.12 -43.82
N ARG A 227 10.94 2.01 -44.82
CA ARG A 227 10.35 3.36 -44.69
C ARG A 227 8.84 3.31 -44.43
N GLN A 228 8.13 2.44 -45.15
CA GLN A 228 6.68 2.28 -44.98
C GLN A 228 6.34 1.75 -43.58
N ILE A 229 7.08 0.75 -43.11
CA ILE A 229 6.91 0.20 -41.76
C ILE A 229 7.21 1.26 -40.69
N GLN A 230 8.33 1.98 -40.83
CA GLN A 230 8.75 3.03 -39.89
C GLN A 230 7.69 4.13 -39.73
N GLN A 231 7.08 4.56 -40.84
CA GLN A 231 6.01 5.56 -40.83
C GLN A 231 4.78 5.04 -40.09
N MET A 232 4.32 3.82 -40.44
CA MET A 232 3.15 3.18 -39.81
C MET A 232 3.34 2.99 -38.29
N GLU A 233 4.54 2.59 -37.88
CA GLU A 233 4.89 2.41 -36.46
C GLU A 233 4.87 3.74 -35.70
N LEU A 234 5.50 4.79 -36.24
CA LEU A 234 5.49 6.12 -35.61
C LEU A 234 4.07 6.67 -35.46
N GLU A 235 3.24 6.56 -36.50
CA GLU A 235 1.83 6.97 -36.44
C GLU A 235 1.05 6.18 -35.38
N THR A 236 1.29 4.87 -35.27
CA THR A 236 0.64 4.02 -34.27
C THR A 236 1.08 4.40 -32.84
N ILE A 237 2.38 4.63 -32.64
CA ILE A 237 2.95 5.01 -31.34
C ILE A 237 2.38 6.36 -30.88
N GLU A 238 2.33 7.34 -31.77
CA GLU A 238 1.73 8.65 -31.52
C GLU A 238 0.25 8.53 -31.15
N LYS A 239 -0.53 7.77 -31.95
CA LYS A 239 -1.96 7.54 -31.69
C LYS A 239 -2.21 6.90 -30.32
N LEU A 240 -1.32 6.02 -29.86
CA LEU A 240 -1.44 5.34 -28.57
C LEU A 240 -0.85 6.15 -27.40
N GLY A 241 -0.21 7.29 -27.65
CA GLY A 241 0.39 8.12 -26.61
C GLY A 241 1.65 7.52 -25.97
N TYR A 242 2.37 6.67 -26.71
CA TYR A 242 3.60 6.02 -26.26
C TYR A 242 4.95 6.68 -26.61
N PRO A 243 5.07 7.86 -27.25
CA PRO A 243 6.40 8.40 -27.58
C PRO A 243 7.35 8.54 -26.38
N SER A 244 6.84 9.05 -25.26
CA SER A 244 7.63 9.23 -24.03
C SER A 244 8.23 7.92 -23.51
N TYR A 245 7.50 6.80 -23.63
CA TYR A 245 8.01 5.49 -23.22
C TYR A 245 9.20 5.04 -24.05
N PHE A 246 9.12 5.18 -25.38
CA PHE A 246 10.24 4.84 -26.26
C PHE A 246 11.47 5.69 -25.98
N LEU A 247 11.27 6.98 -25.69
CA LEU A 247 12.35 7.89 -25.32
C LEU A 247 13.01 7.51 -23.98
N ILE A 248 12.22 7.22 -22.94
CA ILE A 248 12.73 6.79 -21.62
C ILE A 248 13.51 5.47 -21.74
N VAL A 249 12.94 4.48 -22.43
CA VAL A 249 13.60 3.18 -22.62
C VAL A 249 14.91 3.33 -23.41
N LYS A 250 14.92 4.19 -24.44
CA LYS A 250 16.13 4.51 -25.19
C LYS A 250 17.19 5.15 -24.29
N GLU A 251 16.80 6.11 -23.44
CA GLU A 251 17.73 6.78 -22.52
C GLU A 251 18.36 5.79 -21.53
N ILE A 252 17.55 4.93 -20.91
CA ILE A 252 18.03 3.87 -20.01
C ILE A 252 19.02 2.96 -20.73
N ARG A 253 18.70 2.53 -21.97
CA ARG A 253 19.59 1.70 -22.80
C ARG A 253 20.90 2.41 -23.11
N ASP A 254 20.84 3.66 -23.55
CA ASP A 254 22.04 4.42 -23.96
C ASP A 254 22.94 4.72 -22.75
N TRP A 255 22.34 5.05 -21.60
CA TRP A 255 23.05 5.18 -20.34
C TRP A 255 23.73 3.87 -19.94
N ALA A 256 23.02 2.74 -20.00
CA ALA A 256 23.57 1.43 -19.66
C ALA A 256 24.71 1.04 -20.62
N ASN A 257 24.55 1.22 -21.92
CA ASN A 257 25.61 0.96 -22.91
C ASN A 257 26.85 1.80 -22.64
N LYS A 258 26.69 3.09 -22.29
CA LYS A 258 27.81 3.97 -21.92
C LYS A 258 28.49 3.54 -20.62
N ARG A 259 27.71 3.18 -19.60
CA ARG A 259 28.21 2.83 -18.25
C ARG A 259 28.85 1.45 -18.18
N PHE A 260 28.36 0.51 -18.99
CA PHE A 260 28.75 -0.90 -18.98
C PHE A 260 29.39 -1.37 -20.29
N ALA A 261 29.84 -0.45 -21.15
CA ALA A 261 30.55 -0.75 -22.41
C ALA A 261 31.70 -1.75 -22.25
N THR A 262 32.32 -1.81 -21.07
CA THR A 262 33.43 -2.70 -20.73
C THR A 262 33.03 -3.90 -19.87
N GLY A 263 31.78 -3.99 -19.40
CA GLY A 263 31.30 -5.00 -18.44
C GLY A 263 30.35 -6.04 -19.02
N TYR A 264 29.58 -5.71 -20.05
CA TYR A 264 28.75 -6.68 -20.77
C TYR A 264 29.51 -7.18 -22.00
N ARG A 265 30.13 -8.36 -21.88
CA ARG A 265 30.45 -9.16 -23.06
C ARG A 265 29.13 -9.38 -23.80
N THR A 266 29.05 -8.91 -25.04
CA THR A 266 28.05 -9.38 -26.00
C THR A 266 28.05 -10.91 -25.90
N PRO A 267 26.92 -11.59 -25.66
CA PRO A 267 26.90 -13.04 -25.80
C PRO A 267 27.37 -13.30 -27.22
N GLN A 268 28.52 -13.95 -27.38
CA GLN A 268 28.84 -14.56 -28.66
C GLN A 268 27.72 -15.58 -28.84
N ILE A 269 26.76 -15.28 -29.72
CA ILE A 269 25.83 -16.27 -30.21
C ILE A 269 26.74 -17.29 -30.91
N ALA A 270 27.09 -18.35 -30.19
CA ALA A 270 27.75 -19.49 -30.79
C ALA A 270 26.82 -19.97 -31.92
N PRO A 271 27.33 -20.25 -33.13
CA PRO A 271 26.51 -20.81 -34.17
C PRO A 271 25.90 -22.09 -33.62
N PHE A 272 24.57 -22.18 -33.68
CA PHE A 272 23.80 -23.35 -33.27
C PHE A 272 24.12 -24.49 -34.25
N CYS A 273 25.27 -25.12 -34.08
CA CYS A 273 25.66 -26.37 -34.73
C CYS A 273 25.24 -27.51 -33.80
N GLY A 274 23.98 -27.90 -33.90
CA GLY A 274 23.46 -29.08 -33.24
C GLY A 274 22.15 -29.47 -33.92
N GLU A 275 22.18 -30.57 -34.67
CA GLU A 275 21.00 -31.17 -35.28
C GLU A 275 19.95 -31.46 -34.20
N VAL A 276 18.71 -31.05 -34.45
CA VAL A 276 17.57 -31.31 -33.57
C VAL A 276 17.20 -32.79 -33.72
N PRO A 277 17.23 -33.61 -32.66
CA PRO A 277 16.79 -35.00 -32.77
C PRO A 277 15.26 -35.06 -32.94
N PRO A 278 14.74 -36.04 -33.71
CA PRO A 278 13.32 -36.13 -33.99
C PRO A 278 12.52 -36.49 -32.73
N PRO A 279 11.23 -36.07 -32.68
CA PRO A 279 10.39 -36.26 -31.51
C PRO A 279 10.08 -37.73 -31.25
N VAL A 280 10.08 -38.10 -29.97
CA VAL A 280 9.62 -39.39 -29.43
C VAL A 280 8.10 -39.42 -29.39
#